data_AF-A0A7W8J581-F1
#
_entry.id   AF-A0A7W8J581-F1
#
_cell.length_a   1.000
_cell.length_b   1.000
_cell.length_c   1.000
_cell.angle_alpha   90.00
_cell.angle_beta   90.00
_cell.angle_gamma   90.00
#
_symmetry.space_group_name_H-M   'P 1'
#
loop_
_entity.id
_entity.type
_entity.pdbx_description
1 polymer ?
#
loop_
_entity_poly.entity_id
_entity_poly.type
_entity_poly.pdbx_seq_one_letter_code
_entity_poly.pdbx_strand_id
1 'polypeptide(L)'
;MSTATVSQTVRAQQELQITRIFDAPRELVWKAWTNPDQMRLWFGPRDFVARNLTAEARPGGRWRNCLHSDGFTDTAGDWRTADLWQGGEYLELVEPERLVFTFHWEEGTGLPEHDTVITITFEENKGKTTMNFHQTFFVTEEDRDGHMKGWNSSFDKLNDLLREVSYGR
;
A
#
# COMPACT_ATOMS: atom_id res chain seq x y z
N MET A 1 -21.97 30.88 13.68
CA MET A 1 -20.77 30.96 12.82
C MET A 1 -20.04 29.62 12.90
N SER A 2 -19.41 29.24 11.78
CA SER A 2 -19.06 27.88 11.35
C SER A 2 -18.11 27.10 12.28
N THR A 3 -18.55 25.92 12.74
CA THR A 3 -17.72 24.87 13.38
C THR A 3 -17.37 23.73 12.42
N ALA A 4 -17.81 23.78 11.16
CA ALA A 4 -17.64 22.69 10.20
C ALA A 4 -16.23 22.62 9.58
N THR A 5 -15.52 23.75 9.49
CA THR A 5 -14.26 23.83 8.74
C THR A 5 -13.09 23.14 9.45
N VAL A 6 -12.98 23.24 10.78
CA VAL A 6 -11.85 22.65 11.53
C VAL A 6 -11.89 21.12 11.54
N SER A 7 -13.09 20.52 11.73
CA SER A 7 -13.24 19.06 11.80
C SER A 7 -13.03 18.36 10.46
N GLN A 8 -13.36 19.01 9.34
CA GLN A 8 -13.17 18.43 8.01
C GLN A 8 -11.71 18.52 7.56
N THR A 9 -11.03 19.63 7.84
CA THR A 9 -9.60 19.79 7.52
C THR A 9 -8.72 18.85 8.35
N VAL A 10 -8.97 18.69 9.65
CA VAL A 10 -8.20 17.75 10.49
C VAL A 10 -8.37 16.30 10.04
N ARG A 11 -9.60 15.87 9.67
CA ARG A 11 -9.81 14.52 9.11
C ARG A 11 -9.09 14.32 7.77
N ALA A 12 -9.10 15.32 6.91
CA ALA A 12 -8.34 15.28 5.65
C ALA A 12 -6.81 15.22 5.87
N GLN A 13 -6.30 15.72 6.99
CA GLN A 13 -4.88 15.64 7.35
C GLN A 13 -4.48 14.23 7.84
N GLN A 14 -5.43 13.46 8.38
CA GLN A 14 -5.19 12.13 8.98
C GLN A 14 -5.47 10.96 8.03
N GLU A 15 -5.90 11.25 6.80
CA GLU A 15 -6.29 10.25 5.82
C GLU A 15 -5.42 10.40 4.57
N LEU A 16 -4.99 9.26 4.01
CA LEU A 16 -4.32 9.19 2.72
C LEU A 16 -5.29 8.62 1.69
N GLN A 17 -5.46 9.32 0.57
CA GLN A 17 -6.21 8.82 -0.59
C GLN A 17 -5.33 8.85 -1.84
N ILE A 18 -5.29 7.75 -2.58
CA ILE A 18 -4.58 7.63 -3.84
C ILE A 18 -5.49 6.94 -4.86
N THR A 19 -5.70 7.55 -6.02
CA THR A 19 -6.38 6.89 -7.15
C THR A 19 -5.35 6.55 -8.23
N ARG A 20 -5.43 5.33 -8.76
CA ARG A 20 -4.62 4.84 -9.89
C ARG A 20 -5.50 4.21 -10.95
N ILE A 21 -5.13 4.37 -12.21
CA ILE A 21 -5.77 3.68 -13.33
C ILE A 21 -4.73 2.74 -13.93
N PHE A 22 -5.04 1.45 -13.96
CA PHE A 22 -4.21 0.42 -14.56
C PHE A 22 -4.80 -0.03 -15.88
N ASP A 23 -3.96 -0.22 -16.89
CA ASP A 23 -4.32 -0.78 -18.20
C ASP A 23 -4.33 -2.31 -18.11
N ALA A 24 -5.15 -2.85 -17.22
CA ALA A 24 -5.30 -4.26 -16.94
C ALA A 24 -6.74 -4.55 -16.42
N PRO A 25 -7.29 -5.75 -16.70
CA PRO A 25 -8.56 -6.19 -16.12
C PRO A 25 -8.53 -6.22 -14.59
N ARG A 26 -9.66 -5.93 -13.95
CA ARG A 26 -9.77 -5.88 -12.48
C ARG A 26 -9.30 -7.17 -11.79
N GLU A 27 -9.49 -8.33 -12.42
CA GLU A 27 -9.10 -9.62 -11.86
C GLU A 27 -7.56 -9.76 -11.75
N LEU A 28 -6.79 -9.13 -12.64
CA LEU A 28 -5.33 -9.11 -12.55
C LEU A 28 -4.87 -8.16 -11.44
N VAL A 29 -5.49 -6.99 -11.33
CA VAL A 29 -5.18 -6.04 -10.25
C VAL A 29 -5.50 -6.64 -8.89
N TRP A 30 -6.65 -7.31 -8.76
CA TRP A 30 -7.03 -8.06 -7.55
C TRP A 30 -5.99 -9.14 -7.18
N LYS A 31 -5.58 -9.95 -8.15
CA LYS A 31 -4.57 -10.99 -7.93
C LYS A 31 -3.23 -10.42 -7.49
N ALA A 32 -2.83 -9.27 -7.98
CA ALA A 32 -1.59 -8.62 -7.57
C ALA A 32 -1.57 -8.26 -6.08
N TRP A 33 -2.74 -8.04 -5.46
CA TRP A 33 -2.89 -7.75 -4.02
C TRP A 33 -3.09 -8.98 -3.13
N THR A 34 -3.52 -10.12 -3.70
CA THR A 34 -3.93 -11.30 -2.94
C THR A 34 -3.04 -12.53 -3.18
N ASN A 35 -2.23 -12.52 -4.23
CA ASN A 35 -1.25 -13.57 -4.51
C ASN A 35 0.13 -13.14 -3.96
N PRO A 36 0.70 -13.84 -2.96
CA PRO A 36 1.98 -13.48 -2.36
C PRO A 36 3.14 -13.50 -3.38
N ASP A 37 3.10 -14.36 -4.39
CA ASP A 37 4.15 -14.42 -5.42
C ASP A 37 4.15 -13.15 -6.29
N GLN A 38 2.97 -12.56 -6.56
CA GLN A 38 2.86 -11.30 -7.27
C GLN A 38 3.20 -10.11 -6.36
N MET A 39 2.70 -10.11 -5.12
CA MET A 39 2.96 -9.06 -4.14
C MET A 39 4.46 -8.82 -3.95
N ARG A 40 5.28 -9.88 -3.92
CA ARG A 40 6.75 -9.78 -3.79
C ARG A 40 7.42 -8.92 -4.86
N LEU A 41 6.81 -8.80 -6.04
CA LEU A 41 7.38 -8.08 -7.18
C LEU A 41 7.19 -6.56 -7.07
N TRP A 42 6.14 -6.10 -6.37
CA TRP A 42 5.75 -4.68 -6.39
C TRP A 42 5.51 -4.06 -5.01
N PHE A 43 5.20 -4.85 -3.97
CA PHE A 43 4.75 -4.34 -2.67
C PHE A 43 5.93 -3.81 -1.84
N GLY A 44 6.32 -2.57 -2.15
CA GLY A 44 7.41 -1.81 -1.55
C GLY A 44 7.97 -0.81 -2.56
N PRO A 45 8.53 0.34 -2.15
CA PRO A 45 9.06 1.35 -3.07
C PRO A 45 10.17 0.81 -3.98
N ARG A 46 10.54 1.56 -5.03
CA ARG A 46 11.55 1.11 -6.02
C ARG A 46 12.91 0.78 -5.42
N ASP A 47 13.34 1.53 -4.42
CA ASP A 47 14.64 1.33 -3.75
C ASP A 47 14.60 0.19 -2.69
N PHE A 48 13.46 -0.50 -2.59
CA PHE A 48 13.24 -1.60 -1.65
C PHE A 48 12.81 -2.88 -2.37
N VAL A 49 13.46 -3.98 -2.00
CA VAL A 49 13.14 -5.33 -2.47
C VAL A 49 12.48 -6.11 -1.34
N ALA A 50 11.36 -6.77 -1.64
CA ALA A 50 10.71 -7.67 -0.69
C ALA A 50 11.55 -8.95 -0.53
N ARG A 51 12.31 -9.07 0.56
CA ARG A 51 13.13 -10.26 0.86
C ARG A 51 12.32 -11.40 1.45
N ASN A 52 11.26 -11.06 2.17
CA ASN A 52 10.33 -12.03 2.73
C ASN A 52 8.93 -11.46 2.60
N LEU A 53 8.00 -12.25 2.08
CA LEU A 53 6.59 -11.88 2.06
C LEU A 53 5.74 -13.13 2.26
N THR A 54 4.89 -13.08 3.26
CA THR A 54 3.86 -14.08 3.52
C THR A 54 2.51 -13.38 3.57
N ALA A 55 1.50 -13.96 2.95
CA ALA A 55 0.15 -13.41 2.97
C ALA A 55 -0.88 -14.55 2.93
N GLU A 56 -1.78 -14.56 3.90
CA GLU A 56 -2.95 -15.44 3.91
C GLU A 56 -4.19 -14.63 3.49
N ALA A 57 -4.42 -14.50 2.18
CA ALA A 57 -5.49 -13.65 1.63
C ALA A 57 -6.91 -14.23 1.88
N ARG A 58 -7.36 -14.18 3.13
CA ARG A 58 -8.68 -14.56 3.64
C ARG A 58 -9.00 -13.69 4.86
N PRO A 59 -10.28 -13.48 5.22
CA PRO A 59 -10.60 -12.75 6.45
C PRO A 59 -9.94 -13.41 7.67
N GLY A 60 -9.33 -12.58 8.52
CA GLY A 60 -8.53 -13.00 9.68
C GLY A 60 -7.16 -13.62 9.34
N GLY A 61 -6.77 -13.62 8.06
CA GLY A 61 -5.44 -14.08 7.65
C GLY A 61 -4.41 -12.97 7.82
N ARG A 62 -3.17 -13.35 8.17
CA ARG A 62 -2.09 -12.40 8.41
C ARG A 62 -1.23 -12.19 7.18
N TRP A 63 -0.64 -11.02 7.06
CA TRP A 63 0.41 -10.74 6.10
C TRP A 63 1.61 -10.08 6.79
N ARG A 64 2.80 -10.31 6.22
CA ARG A 64 4.06 -9.78 6.71
C ARG A 64 5.02 -9.63 5.54
N ASN A 65 5.75 -8.53 5.50
CA ASN A 65 6.71 -8.22 4.45
C ASN A 65 7.98 -7.59 5.05
N CYS A 66 9.14 -8.03 4.57
CA CYS A 66 10.44 -7.43 4.86
C CYS A 66 10.95 -6.70 3.63
N LEU A 67 10.97 -5.37 3.71
CA LEU A 67 11.52 -4.50 2.70
C LEU A 67 13.01 -4.26 2.98
N HIS A 68 13.86 -4.74 2.10
CA HIS A 68 15.30 -4.52 2.18
C HIS A 68 15.75 -3.42 1.23
N SER A 69 16.58 -2.51 1.71
CA SER A 69 17.34 -1.57 0.88
C SER A 69 18.81 -1.57 1.25
N ASP A 70 19.68 -1.76 0.24
CA ASP A 70 21.12 -1.59 0.32
C ASP A 70 21.54 -0.09 0.29
N GLY A 71 20.56 0.82 0.23
CA GLY A 71 20.83 2.25 0.12
C GLY A 71 19.61 3.09 -0.21
N PHE A 72 19.17 3.93 0.72
CA PHE A 72 18.13 4.94 0.49
C PHE A 72 18.41 6.21 1.32
N THR A 73 17.80 7.32 0.90
CA THR A 73 17.76 8.55 1.70
C THR A 73 16.48 8.54 2.54
N ASP A 74 16.61 8.58 3.87
CA ASP A 74 15.46 8.64 4.78
C ASP A 74 14.76 10.01 4.75
N THR A 75 13.68 10.16 5.50
CA THR A 75 12.90 11.42 5.54
C THR A 75 13.68 12.59 6.13
N ALA A 76 14.73 12.34 6.93
CA ALA A 76 15.62 13.34 7.47
C ALA A 76 16.72 13.77 6.46
N GLY A 77 16.82 13.08 5.31
CA GLY A 77 17.82 13.36 4.29
C GLY A 77 19.11 12.57 4.46
N ASP A 78 19.15 11.60 5.37
CA ASP A 78 20.35 10.81 5.64
C ASP A 78 20.39 9.54 4.79
N TRP A 79 21.59 9.17 4.33
CA TRP A 79 21.81 7.89 3.65
C TRP A 79 21.80 6.73 4.65
N ARG A 80 21.02 5.68 4.34
CA ARG A 80 20.80 4.50 5.19
C ARG A 80 20.74 3.22 4.38
N THR A 81 20.96 2.10 5.07
CA THR A 81 20.58 0.74 4.64
C THR A 81 19.66 0.17 5.70
N ALA A 82 18.59 -0.52 5.31
CA ALA A 82 17.64 -1.04 6.30
C ALA A 82 16.89 -2.29 5.82
N ASP A 83 16.53 -3.13 6.81
CA ASP A 83 15.42 -4.07 6.72
C ASP A 83 14.23 -3.45 7.45
N LEU A 84 13.17 -3.12 6.72
CA LEU A 84 11.94 -2.56 7.26
C LEU A 84 10.85 -3.63 7.24
N TRP A 85 10.48 -4.08 8.44
CA TRP A 85 9.42 -5.06 8.62
C TRP A 85 8.07 -4.37 8.79
N GLN A 86 7.09 -4.86 8.04
CA GLN A 86 5.70 -4.38 8.06
C GLN A 86 4.75 -5.57 8.01
N GLY A 87 3.54 -5.38 8.53
CA GLY A 87 2.55 -6.44 8.54
C GLY A 87 1.15 -5.96 8.90
N GLY A 88 0.27 -6.94 9.03
CA GLY A 88 -1.11 -6.71 9.42
C GLY A 88 -2.00 -7.92 9.21
N GLU A 89 -3.31 -7.67 9.18
CA GLU A 89 -4.37 -8.67 9.08
C GLU A 89 -5.38 -8.27 8.01
N TYR A 90 -5.77 -9.22 7.17
CA TYR A 90 -6.86 -9.05 6.22
C TYR A 90 -8.20 -9.06 6.95
N LEU A 91 -8.95 -7.97 6.84
CA LEU A 91 -10.25 -7.78 7.50
C LEU A 91 -11.41 -8.18 6.59
N GLU A 92 -11.33 -7.81 5.31
CA GLU A 92 -12.39 -8.02 4.32
C GLU A 92 -11.78 -8.28 2.94
N LEU A 93 -12.28 -9.31 2.24
CA LEU A 93 -11.95 -9.56 0.84
C LEU A 93 -13.23 -9.89 0.09
N VAL A 94 -13.62 -9.03 -0.85
CA VAL A 94 -14.73 -9.24 -1.79
C VAL A 94 -14.11 -9.26 -3.18
N GLU A 95 -13.83 -10.45 -3.71
CA GLU A 95 -13.19 -10.61 -5.02
C GLU A 95 -14.14 -10.25 -6.17
N PRO A 96 -13.71 -9.49 -7.20
CA PRO A 96 -12.49 -8.69 -7.33
C PRO A 96 -12.71 -7.18 -7.06
N GLU A 97 -13.58 -6.83 -6.11
CA GLU A 97 -14.17 -5.49 -5.94
C GLU A 97 -13.56 -4.69 -4.78
N ARG A 98 -13.25 -5.33 -3.66
CA ARG A 98 -12.88 -4.63 -2.41
C ARG A 98 -11.95 -5.43 -1.51
N LEU A 99 -10.93 -4.75 -0.99
CA LEU A 99 -9.94 -5.31 -0.07
C LEU A 99 -9.76 -4.38 1.14
N VAL A 100 -9.81 -4.93 2.35
CA VAL A 100 -9.54 -4.19 3.59
C VAL A 100 -8.55 -4.97 4.45
N PHE A 101 -7.51 -4.30 4.94
CA PHE A 101 -6.51 -4.91 5.81
C PHE A 101 -5.86 -3.87 6.73
N THR A 102 -5.32 -4.31 7.86
CA THR A 102 -4.51 -3.44 8.72
C THR A 102 -3.08 -3.37 8.22
N PHE A 103 -2.39 -2.30 8.62
CA PHE A 103 -0.99 -2.06 8.32
C PHE A 103 -0.31 -1.44 9.54
N HIS A 104 0.84 -2.01 9.93
CA HIS A 104 1.77 -1.40 10.87
C HIS A 104 3.22 -1.65 10.44
N TRP A 105 4.09 -0.77 10.87
CA TRP A 105 5.52 -1.04 10.96
C TRP A 105 5.81 -1.86 12.22
N GLU A 106 6.72 -2.82 12.12
CA GLU A 106 7.17 -3.57 13.30
C GLU A 106 8.16 -2.75 14.13
N GLU A 107 8.29 -3.13 15.41
CA GLU A 107 9.22 -2.50 16.35
C GLU A 107 10.67 -2.53 15.83
N GLY A 108 11.41 -1.45 16.08
CA GLY A 108 12.82 -1.35 15.72
C GLY A 108 13.09 -0.95 14.27
N THR A 109 12.06 -0.67 13.47
CA THR A 109 12.19 -0.06 12.13
C THR A 109 12.54 1.42 12.17
N GLY A 110 12.37 2.07 13.32
CA GLY A 110 12.51 3.54 13.47
C GLY A 110 11.34 4.32 12.85
N LEU A 111 10.28 3.63 12.42
CA LEU A 111 9.07 4.23 11.87
C LEU A 111 7.94 4.23 12.92
N PRO A 112 6.92 5.09 12.77
CA PRO A 112 5.82 5.17 13.73
C PRO A 112 5.08 3.85 13.92
N GLU A 113 5.09 3.32 15.15
CA GLU A 113 4.41 2.08 15.53
C GLU A 113 2.95 2.34 15.87
N HIS A 114 2.08 2.36 14.86
CA HIS A 114 0.63 2.32 15.05
C HIS A 114 -0.05 1.58 13.91
N ASP A 115 -1.20 0.98 14.23
CA ASP A 115 -2.05 0.34 13.23
C ASP A 115 -2.82 1.40 12.43
N THR A 116 -2.74 1.26 11.12
CA THR A 116 -3.64 1.91 10.16
C THR A 116 -4.49 0.83 9.49
N VAL A 117 -5.57 1.25 8.85
CA VAL A 117 -6.49 0.45 8.07
C VAL A 117 -6.42 0.95 6.65
N ILE A 118 -6.14 0.03 5.73
CA ILE A 118 -6.15 0.24 4.30
C ILE A 118 -7.45 -0.33 3.74
N THR A 119 -8.14 0.48 2.95
CA THR A 119 -9.31 0.11 2.16
C THR A 119 -9.02 0.37 0.69
N ILE A 120 -9.25 -0.64 -0.14
CA ILE A 120 -9.06 -0.57 -1.59
C ILE A 120 -10.34 -0.97 -2.28
N THR A 121 -10.78 -0.19 -3.26
CA THR A 121 -11.85 -0.58 -4.19
C THR A 121 -11.34 -0.61 -5.62
N PHE A 122 -11.89 -1.51 -6.41
CA PHE A 122 -11.54 -1.71 -7.81
C PHE A 122 -12.78 -1.52 -8.68
N GLU A 123 -12.71 -0.60 -9.63
CA GLU A 123 -13.78 -0.31 -10.58
C GLU A 123 -13.31 -0.63 -12.00
N GLU A 124 -14.07 -1.46 -12.71
CA GLU A 124 -13.77 -1.83 -14.10
C GLU A 124 -14.35 -0.80 -15.08
N ASN A 125 -13.54 -0.41 -16.06
CA ASN A 125 -13.93 0.49 -17.14
C ASN A 125 -13.19 0.12 -18.44
N LYS A 126 -13.86 -0.63 -19.31
CA LYS A 126 -13.43 -0.94 -20.68
C LYS A 126 -12.03 -1.59 -20.76
N GLY A 127 -11.77 -2.60 -19.94
CA GLY A 127 -10.49 -3.32 -19.88
C GLY A 127 -9.44 -2.64 -19.01
N LYS A 128 -9.80 -1.56 -18.32
CA LYS A 128 -8.95 -0.82 -17.39
C LYS A 128 -9.57 -0.84 -16.00
N THR A 129 -8.73 -0.79 -14.99
CA THR A 129 -9.16 -0.78 -13.60
C THR A 129 -8.81 0.54 -12.94
N THR A 130 -9.81 1.24 -12.39
CA THR A 130 -9.58 2.31 -11.43
C THR A 130 -9.47 1.70 -10.04
N MET A 131 -8.32 1.87 -9.39
CA MET A 131 -8.09 1.50 -8.00
C MET A 131 -8.16 2.75 -7.13
N ASN A 132 -9.06 2.75 -6.14
CA ASN A 132 -9.12 3.77 -5.10
C ASN A 132 -8.52 3.19 -3.82
N PHE A 133 -7.40 3.75 -3.38
CA PHE A 133 -6.69 3.38 -2.17
C PHE A 133 -6.93 4.43 -1.09
N HIS A 134 -7.34 4.00 0.10
CA HIS A 134 -7.57 4.84 1.27
C HIS A 134 -6.90 4.22 2.49
N GLN A 135 -6.09 4.99 3.21
CA GLN A 135 -5.42 4.55 4.43
C GLN A 135 -5.67 5.53 5.58
N THR A 136 -6.01 5.01 6.76
CA THR A 136 -6.44 5.80 7.93
C THR A 136 -6.28 5.03 9.24
N PHE A 137 -6.10 5.61 10.41
CA PHE A 137 -5.89 7.04 10.69
C PHE A 137 -4.40 7.26 10.94
N PHE A 138 -3.83 8.25 10.27
CA PHE A 138 -2.48 8.73 10.55
C PHE A 138 -2.50 9.67 11.74
N VAL A 139 -1.51 9.52 12.61
CA VAL A 139 -1.33 10.42 13.77
C VAL A 139 -0.76 11.77 13.35
N THR A 140 0.12 11.79 12.35
CA THR A 140 0.81 13.01 11.88
C THR A 140 0.76 13.14 10.36
N GLU A 141 0.81 14.38 9.86
CA GLU A 141 0.89 14.65 8.41
C GLU A 141 2.19 14.13 7.80
N GLU A 142 3.30 14.20 8.54
CA GLU A 142 4.61 13.74 8.07
C GLU A 142 4.59 12.24 7.78
N ASP A 143 3.99 11.45 8.66
CA ASP A 143 3.87 10.00 8.45
C ASP A 143 2.94 9.66 7.28
N ARG A 144 1.79 10.35 7.17
CA ARG A 144 0.89 10.25 6.02
C ARG A 144 1.65 10.53 4.71
N ASP A 145 2.46 11.59 4.68
CA ASP A 145 3.19 12.01 3.49
C ASP A 145 4.34 11.06 3.13
N GLY A 146 4.99 10.47 4.14
CA GLY A 146 5.94 9.36 3.97
C GLY A 146 5.28 8.15 3.30
N HIS A 147 4.14 7.71 3.84
CA HIS A 147 3.34 6.63 3.25
C HIS A 147 2.87 6.97 1.84
N MET A 148 2.42 8.21 1.60
CA MET A 148 2.03 8.67 0.27
C MET A 148 3.17 8.46 -0.74
N LYS A 149 4.39 8.90 -0.43
CA LYS A 149 5.55 8.71 -1.32
C LYS A 149 5.85 7.23 -1.55
N GLY A 150 5.86 6.43 -0.48
CA GLY A 150 6.15 5.00 -0.56
C GLY A 150 5.12 4.22 -1.39
N TRP A 151 3.83 4.49 -1.19
CA TRP A 151 2.75 3.87 -1.96
C TRP A 151 2.75 4.28 -3.41
N ASN A 152 2.97 5.57 -3.72
CA ASN A 152 3.05 6.02 -5.12
C ASN A 152 4.18 5.28 -5.86
N SER A 153 5.36 5.15 -5.25
CA SER A 153 6.49 4.39 -5.82
C SER A 153 6.17 2.90 -5.99
N SER A 154 5.50 2.30 -5.00
CA SER A 154 5.06 0.89 -5.07
C SER A 154 4.03 0.66 -6.18
N PHE A 155 3.09 1.59 -6.38
CA PHE A 155 2.10 1.50 -7.44
C PHE A 155 2.68 1.69 -8.83
N ASP A 156 3.79 2.40 -8.96
CA ASP A 156 4.51 2.45 -10.23
C ASP A 156 5.09 1.08 -10.58
N LYS A 157 5.63 0.32 -9.61
CA LYS A 157 6.05 -1.08 -9.82
C LYS A 157 4.86 -1.99 -10.14
N LEU A 158 3.73 -1.79 -9.47
CA LEU A 158 2.51 -2.55 -9.76
C LEU A 158 2.04 -2.33 -11.20
N ASN A 159 2.09 -1.08 -11.69
CA ASN A 159 1.78 -0.78 -13.08
C ASN A 159 2.74 -1.49 -14.05
N ASP A 160 4.04 -1.53 -13.74
CA ASP A 160 5.03 -2.23 -14.57
C ASP A 160 4.73 -3.74 -14.63
N LEU A 161 4.49 -4.37 -13.47
CA LEU A 161 4.09 -5.78 -13.37
C LEU A 161 2.82 -6.08 -14.18
N LEU A 162 1.78 -5.27 -14.02
CA LEU A 162 0.50 -5.48 -14.71
C LEU A 162 0.64 -5.36 -16.23
N ARG A 163 1.55 -4.50 -16.72
CA ARG A 163 1.89 -4.43 -18.15
C ARG A 163 2.56 -5.71 -18.61
N GLU A 164 3.57 -6.21 -17.90
CA GLU A 164 4.26 -7.46 -18.26
C GLU A 164 3.28 -8.64 -18.37
N VAL A 165 2.45 -8.82 -17.33
CA VAL A 165 1.45 -9.91 -17.28
C VAL A 165 0.37 -9.76 -18.36
N SER A 166 -0.12 -8.54 -18.60
CA SER A 166 -1.17 -8.31 -19.61
C SER A 166 -0.66 -8.47 -21.05
N TYR A 167 0.64 -8.23 -21.29
CA TYR A 167 1.26 -8.34 -22.62
C TYR A 167 2.00 -9.67 -22.84
N GLY A 168 1.93 -10.62 -21.90
CA GLY A 168 2.46 -11.98 -22.05
C GLY A 168 3.96 -12.05 -22.27
N ARG A 169 4.73 -11.15 -21.65
CA ARG A 169 6.21 -11.16 -21.70
C ARG A 169 6.82 -11.62 -20.38
#